data_AF-A0A197JDT8-F1
#
_entry.id   AF-A0A197JDT8-F1
#
_cell.length_a   1.000
_cell.length_b   1.000
_cell.length_c   1.000
_cell.angle_alpha   90.00
_cell.angle_beta   90.00
_cell.angle_gamma   90.00
#
_symmetry.space_group_name_H-M   'P 1'
#
loop_
_entity.id
_entity.type
_entity.pdbx_description
1 polymer ?
#
loop_
_entity_poly.entity_id
_entity_poly.type
_entity_poly.pdbx_seq_one_letter_code
_entity_poly.pdbx_strand_id
1 'polypeptide(L)'
;IRKQLSNILYALTEDEANALLDSFRAEWQHIAPKFLTYLDKNYLDHESDRRRWMLCHRQQVNYSYINTNNYIESWHNTLKRHFFKDKQQRRLDSVIHILTKKAVPYFQQMCVRHFVQVGRMTP
;
A
#
# COMPACT_ATOMS: atom_id res chain seq x y z
N ILE A 1 2.68 -12.41 -12.62
CA ILE A 1 1.78 -11.43 -11.95
C ILE A 1 2.52 -10.32 -11.18
N ARG A 2 3.02 -10.52 -9.94
CA ARG A 2 3.51 -9.39 -9.09
C ARG A 2 4.57 -8.51 -9.76
N LYS A 3 5.58 -9.11 -10.40
CA LYS A 3 6.64 -8.37 -11.11
C LYS A 3 6.07 -7.56 -12.28
N GLN A 4 5.12 -8.13 -13.04
CA GLN A 4 4.49 -7.44 -14.17
C GLN A 4 3.63 -6.26 -13.69
N LEU A 5 2.81 -6.45 -12.66
CA LEU A 5 2.04 -5.37 -12.04
C LEU A 5 2.95 -4.29 -11.44
N SER A 6 4.10 -4.68 -10.87
CA SER A 6 5.10 -3.73 -10.39
C SER A 6 5.70 -2.90 -11.53
N ASN A 7 6.00 -3.53 -12.67
CA ASN A 7 6.52 -2.82 -13.84
C ASN A 7 5.49 -1.82 -14.39
N ILE A 8 4.22 -2.22 -14.48
CA ILE A 8 3.11 -1.33 -14.86
C ILE A 8 3.01 -0.14 -13.88
N LEU A 9 3.05 -0.43 -12.57
CA LEU A 9 2.90 0.57 -11.53
C LEU A 9 4.00 1.64 -11.56
N TYR A 10 5.23 1.23 -11.83
CA TYR A 10 6.42 2.10 -11.79
C TYR A 10 6.91 2.56 -13.16
N ALA A 11 6.14 2.33 -14.23
CA ALA A 11 6.42 2.89 -15.54
C ALA A 11 6.52 4.42 -15.47
N LEU A 12 7.51 4.97 -16.18
CA LEU A 12 7.82 6.41 -16.10
C LEU A 12 6.96 7.24 -17.05
N THR A 13 6.47 6.64 -18.14
CA THR A 13 5.59 7.30 -19.09
C THR A 13 4.25 6.59 -19.16
N GLU A 14 3.21 7.31 -19.58
CA GLU A 14 1.88 6.74 -19.79
C GLU A 14 1.89 5.72 -20.94
N ASP A 15 2.64 6.00 -22.01
CA ASP A 15 2.78 5.09 -23.16
C ASP A 15 3.42 3.76 -22.75
N GLU A 16 4.46 3.79 -21.91
CA GLU A 16 5.09 2.58 -21.38
C GLU A 16 4.12 1.80 -20.49
N ALA A 17 3.40 2.49 -19.60
CA ALA A 17 2.42 1.87 -18.71
C ALA A 17 1.31 1.16 -19.49
N ASN A 18 0.79 1.82 -20.53
CA ASN A 18 -0.28 1.29 -21.37
C ASN A 18 0.20 0.09 -22.20
N ALA A 19 1.40 0.16 -22.80
CA ALA A 19 1.97 -0.97 -23.53
C ALA A 19 2.17 -2.22 -22.64
N LEU A 20 2.63 -2.01 -21.39
CA LEU A 20 2.75 -3.08 -20.40
C LEU A 20 1.39 -3.63 -19.97
N LEU A 21 0.36 -2.79 -19.84
CA LEU A 21 -1.00 -3.19 -19.53
C LEU A 21 -1.63 -4.03 -20.64
N ASP A 22 -1.43 -3.65 -21.90
CA ASP A 22 -1.96 -4.39 -23.05
C ASP A 22 -1.33 -5.78 -23.16
N SER A 23 0.01 -5.85 -23.00
CA SER A 23 0.73 -7.12 -22.93
C SER A 23 0.23 -7.99 -21.77
N PHE A 24 0.03 -7.39 -20.60
CA PHE A 24 -0.51 -8.09 -19.43
C PHE A 24 -1.96 -8.57 -19.66
N ARG A 25 -2.83 -7.77 -20.27
CA ARG A 25 -4.21 -8.18 -20.57
C ARG A 25 -4.22 -9.35 -21.55
N ALA A 26 -3.44 -9.30 -22.62
CA ALA A 26 -3.36 -10.37 -23.61
C ALA A 26 -2.94 -11.71 -22.99
N GLU A 27 -1.95 -11.70 -22.09
CA GLU A 27 -1.48 -12.91 -21.40
C GLU A 27 -2.52 -13.44 -20.38
N TRP A 28 -3.16 -12.56 -19.62
CA TRP A 28 -3.97 -12.94 -18.46
C TRP A 28 -5.47 -13.04 -18.77
N GLN A 29 -5.95 -12.63 -19.95
CA GLN A 29 -7.37 -12.64 -20.31
C GLN A 29 -8.00 -14.03 -20.21
N HIS A 30 -7.29 -15.05 -20.66
CA HIS A 30 -7.79 -16.43 -20.62
C HIS A 30 -7.53 -17.14 -19.28
N ILE A 31 -6.57 -16.64 -18.49
CA ILE A 31 -6.13 -17.27 -17.24
C ILE A 31 -6.94 -16.73 -16.05
N ALA A 32 -7.12 -15.42 -15.98
CA ALA A 32 -7.72 -14.74 -14.83
C ALA A 32 -8.63 -13.56 -15.23
N PRO A 33 -9.70 -13.80 -16.02
CA PRO A 33 -10.58 -12.73 -16.50
C PRO A 33 -11.24 -11.96 -15.35
N LYS A 34 -11.64 -12.64 -14.27
CA LYS A 34 -12.22 -11.99 -13.08
C LYS A 34 -11.25 -11.03 -12.40
N PHE A 35 -9.95 -11.33 -12.42
CA PHE A 35 -8.93 -10.45 -11.87
C PHE A 35 -8.78 -9.20 -12.74
N LEU A 36 -8.80 -9.35 -14.07
CA LEU A 36 -8.76 -8.19 -14.98
C LEU A 36 -9.97 -7.29 -14.78
N THR A 37 -11.19 -7.84 -14.70
CA THR A 37 -12.40 -7.06 -14.39
C THR A 37 -12.28 -6.32 -13.05
N TYR A 38 -11.70 -6.94 -12.04
CA TYR A 38 -11.45 -6.29 -10.76
C TYR A 38 -10.41 -5.17 -10.88
N LEU A 39 -9.31 -5.41 -11.60
CA LEU A 39 -8.24 -4.45 -11.83
C LEU A 39 -8.78 -3.21 -12.55
N ASP A 40 -9.55 -3.42 -13.62
CA ASP A 40 -10.17 -2.36 -14.40
C ASP A 40 -11.08 -1.51 -13.51
N LYS A 41 -12.07 -2.15 -12.87
CA LYS A 41 -13.08 -1.49 -12.05
C LYS A 41 -12.51 -0.64 -10.90
N ASN A 42 -11.43 -1.10 -10.26
CA ASN A 42 -10.93 -0.47 -9.02
C ASN A 42 -9.70 0.41 -9.22
N TYR A 43 -8.99 0.27 -10.35
CA TYR A 43 -7.71 0.96 -10.55
C TYR A 43 -7.54 1.63 -11.92
N LEU A 44 -8.27 1.19 -12.96
CA LEU A 44 -8.03 1.66 -14.33
C LEU A 44 -9.21 2.41 -14.97
N ASP A 45 -10.46 2.08 -14.65
CA ASP A 45 -11.63 2.66 -15.31
C ASP A 45 -11.82 4.15 -14.97
N HIS A 46 -11.49 4.53 -13.74
CA HIS A 46 -11.60 5.91 -13.28
C HIS A 46 -10.25 6.63 -13.37
N GLU A 47 -10.24 7.76 -14.06
CA GLU A 47 -9.05 8.60 -14.24
C GLU A 47 -8.42 9.01 -12.89
N SER A 48 -9.25 9.32 -11.90
CA SER A 48 -8.78 9.66 -10.55
C SER A 48 -8.01 8.52 -9.89
N ASP A 49 -8.41 7.27 -10.14
CA ASP A 49 -7.78 6.09 -9.55
C ASP A 49 -6.50 5.74 -10.31
N ARG A 50 -6.50 5.85 -11.64
CA ARG A 50 -5.28 5.73 -12.47
C ARG A 50 -4.21 6.73 -12.03
N ARG A 51 -4.59 7.99 -11.85
CA ARG A 51 -3.66 9.06 -11.43
C ARG A 51 -3.08 8.82 -10.03
N ARG A 52 -3.83 8.18 -9.13
CA ARG A 52 -3.34 7.81 -7.78
C ARG A 52 -2.47 6.56 -7.80
N TRP A 53 -2.75 5.64 -8.71
CA TRP A 53 -2.11 4.33 -8.72
C TRP A 53 -0.82 4.32 -9.54
N MET A 54 -0.80 4.86 -10.77
CA MET A 54 0.39 4.78 -11.63
C MET A 54 1.46 5.81 -11.25
N LEU A 55 2.74 5.45 -11.33
CA LEU A 55 3.84 6.37 -11.01
C LEU A 55 3.94 7.52 -12.02
N CYS A 56 3.74 7.26 -13.31
CA CYS A 56 3.78 8.28 -14.37
C CYS A 56 2.91 9.51 -14.09
N HIS A 57 1.76 9.34 -13.41
CA HIS A 57 0.87 10.44 -13.02
C HIS A 57 1.22 11.10 -11.67
N ARG A 58 2.11 10.51 -10.88
CA ARG A 58 2.48 10.97 -9.54
C ARG A 58 3.78 11.73 -9.48
N GLN A 59 4.57 11.77 -10.56
CA GLN A 59 5.94 12.29 -10.55
C GLN A 59 6.08 13.74 -10.02
N GLN A 60 5.04 14.56 -10.17
CA GLN A 60 5.02 15.95 -9.71
C GLN A 60 4.58 16.11 -8.24
N VAL A 61 4.20 15.03 -7.56
CA VAL A 61 3.78 15.05 -6.15
C VAL A 61 5.01 14.75 -5.29
N ASN A 62 5.26 15.57 -4.26
CA ASN A 62 6.39 15.43 -3.31
C ASN A 62 6.47 14.05 -2.60
N TYR A 63 5.44 13.21 -2.75
CA TYR A 63 5.33 11.88 -2.15
C TYR A 63 5.19 10.76 -3.19
N SER A 64 5.58 11.00 -4.44
CA SER A 64 5.47 10.04 -5.56
C SER A 64 6.10 8.66 -5.27
N TYR A 65 7.14 8.63 -4.44
CA TYR A 65 7.85 7.42 -4.02
C TYR A 65 7.33 6.80 -2.71
N ILE A 66 6.37 7.44 -2.04
CA ILE A 66 5.73 6.84 -0.86
C ILE A 66 4.77 5.76 -1.35
N ASN A 67 5.30 4.55 -1.43
CA ASN A 67 4.48 3.35 -1.58
C ASN A 67 3.74 3.13 -0.27
N THR A 68 2.55 3.72 -0.14
CA THR A 68 1.65 3.59 1.03
C THR A 68 1.47 2.14 1.44
N ASN A 69 1.53 1.21 0.48
CA ASN A 69 1.53 -0.22 0.73
C ASN A 69 2.63 -0.67 1.70
N ASN A 70 3.87 -0.18 1.58
CA ASN A 70 4.96 -0.61 2.47
C ASN A 70 4.75 -0.11 3.90
N TYR A 71 4.27 1.12 4.07
CA TYR A 71 3.99 1.69 5.39
C TYR A 71 2.81 0.96 6.06
N ILE A 72 1.71 0.79 5.32
CA ILE A 72 0.51 0.08 5.79
C ILE A 72 0.84 -1.38 6.10
N GLU A 73 1.62 -2.07 5.26
CA GLU A 73 2.03 -3.46 5.48
C GLU A 73 2.99 -3.59 6.67
N SER A 74 3.93 -2.65 6.86
CA SER A 74 4.78 -2.61 8.04
C SER A 74 3.97 -2.41 9.32
N TRP A 75 2.98 -1.52 9.28
CA TRP A 75 2.05 -1.29 10.38
C TRP A 75 1.20 -2.53 10.68
N HIS A 76 0.64 -3.19 9.65
CA HIS A 76 -0.11 -4.44 9.82
C HIS A 76 0.76 -5.57 10.37
N ASN A 77 2.00 -5.72 9.90
CA ASN A 77 2.93 -6.72 10.42
C ASN A 77 3.27 -6.47 11.88
N THR A 78 3.47 -5.21 12.27
CA THR A 78 3.69 -4.83 13.66
C THR A 78 2.47 -5.21 14.52
N LEU A 79 1.26 -4.92 14.05
CA LEU A 79 0.00 -5.32 14.70
C LEU A 79 -0.13 -6.85 14.86
N LYS A 80 0.03 -7.60 13.77
CA LYS A 80 -0.11 -9.06 13.76
C LYS A 80 0.91 -9.72 14.68
N ARG A 81 2.20 -9.36 14.55
CA ARG A 81 3.29 -10.00 15.29
C ARG A 81 3.35 -9.60 16.74
N HIS A 82 3.33 -8.30 17.04
CA HIS A 82 3.59 -7.82 18.41
C HIS A 82 2.34 -7.73 19.28
N PHE A 83 1.19 -7.41 18.68
CA PHE A 83 -0.05 -7.21 19.45
C PHE A 83 -0.96 -8.43 19.43
N PHE A 84 -1.10 -9.07 18.28
CA PHE A 84 -1.95 -10.27 18.13
C PHE A 84 -1.19 -11.59 18.21
N LYS A 85 0.15 -11.56 18.26
CA LYS A 85 1.05 -12.71 18.37
C LYS A 85 0.81 -13.78 17.31
N ASP A 86 0.50 -13.36 16.09
CA ASP A 86 0.16 -14.21 14.95
C ASP A 86 -1.00 -15.20 15.21
N LYS A 87 -1.79 -14.95 16.27
CA LYS A 87 -2.99 -15.71 16.59
C LYS A 87 -4.22 -15.00 16.01
N GLN A 88 -5.09 -15.78 15.38
CA GLN A 88 -6.38 -15.28 14.93
C GLN A 88 -7.24 -14.96 16.17
N GLN A 89 -7.38 -13.67 16.49
CA GLN A 89 -8.26 -13.27 17.59
C GLN A 89 -9.71 -13.35 17.14
N ARG A 90 -10.44 -14.34 17.67
CA ARG A 90 -11.85 -14.59 17.32
C ARG A 90 -12.82 -13.70 18.09
N ARG A 91 -12.36 -13.07 19.17
CA ARG A 91 -13.18 -12.27 20.09
C ARG A 91 -12.99 -10.78 19.83
N LEU A 92 -14.05 -10.12 19.37
CA LEU A 92 -14.06 -8.70 19.03
C LEU A 92 -13.66 -7.81 20.22
N ASP A 93 -14.15 -8.13 21.42
CA ASP A 93 -13.83 -7.44 22.66
C ASP A 93 -12.32 -7.47 22.98
N SER A 94 -11.68 -8.61 22.74
CA SER A 94 -10.23 -8.76 22.91
C SER A 94 -9.46 -7.91 21.89
N VAL A 95 -9.92 -7.89 20.64
CA VAL A 95 -9.32 -7.05 19.59
C VAL A 95 -9.43 -5.57 19.94
N ILE A 96 -10.61 -5.09 20.32
CA ILE A 96 -10.83 -3.69 20.72
C ILE A 96 -9.93 -3.33 21.90
N HIS A 97 -9.86 -4.20 22.91
CA HIS A 97 -8.99 -3.98 24.08
C HIS A 97 -7.51 -3.86 23.68
N ILE A 98 -7.01 -4.77 22.85
CA ILE A 98 -5.61 -4.75 22.38
C ILE A 98 -5.32 -3.48 21.58
N LEU A 99 -6.22 -3.10 20.66
CA LEU A 99 -6.05 -1.90 19.85
C LEU A 99 -6.01 -0.63 20.72
N THR A 100 -6.99 -0.47 21.62
CA THR A 100 -7.17 0.74 22.41
C THR A 100 -6.17 0.88 23.56
N LYS A 101 -5.87 -0.22 24.27
CA LYS A 101 -5.03 -0.18 25.49
C LYS A 101 -3.56 -0.47 25.23
N LYS A 102 -3.21 -1.09 24.10
CA LYS A 102 -1.82 -1.47 23.79
C LYS A 102 -1.31 -0.81 22.52
N ALA A 103 -2.00 -1.00 21.39
CA ALA A 103 -1.49 -0.55 20.09
C ALA A 103 -1.45 0.97 19.97
N VAL A 104 -2.54 1.67 20.28
CA VAL A 104 -2.60 3.15 20.19
C VAL A 104 -1.53 3.82 21.06
N PRO A 105 -1.41 3.50 22.37
CA PRO A 105 -0.35 4.10 23.20
C PRO A 105 1.07 3.83 22.67
N TYR A 106 1.32 2.63 22.13
CA TYR A 106 2.62 2.29 21.56
C TYR A 106 2.96 3.18 20.35
N PHE A 107 2.04 3.34 19.40
CA PHE A 107 2.28 4.19 18.23
C PHE A 107 2.39 5.67 18.60
N GLN A 108 1.60 6.14 19.57
CA GLN A 108 1.74 7.50 20.11
C GLN A 108 3.14 7.74 20.70
N GLN A 109 3.64 6.81 21.52
CA GLN A 109 5.00 6.89 22.06
C GLN A 109 6.07 6.86 20.95
N MET A 110 5.86 6.05 19.92
CA MET A 110 6.77 5.97 18.77
C MET A 110 6.84 7.31 18.02
N CYS A 111 5.71 7.96 17.78
CA CYS A 111 5.65 9.30 17.18
C CYS A 111 6.40 10.32 18.05
N VAL A 112 6.14 10.36 19.36
CA VAL A 112 6.82 11.29 20.28
C VAL A 112 8.34 11.09 20.25
N ARG A 113 8.83 9.83 20.30
CA ARG A 113 10.27 9.54 20.21
C ARG A 113 10.87 10.02 18.90
N HIS A 114 10.18 9.80 17.79
CA HIS A 114 10.65 10.24 16.48
C HIS A 114 10.74 11.77 16.41
N PHE A 115 9.71 12.49 16.87
CA PHE A 115 9.73 13.96 16.93
C PHE A 115 10.87 14.49 17.82
N VAL A 116 11.08 13.90 19.00
CA VAL A 116 12.17 14.29 19.92
C VAL A 116 13.55 14.01 19.32
N GLN A 117 13.72 12.92 18.57
CA GLN A 117 14.99 12.60 17.90
C GLN A 117 15.28 13.54 16.71
N VAL A 118 14.26 13.88 15.91
CA VAL A 118 14.41 14.81 14.78
C VAL A 118 14.75 16.22 15.28
N GLY A 119 14.12 16.69 16.37
CA GLY A 119 14.45 17.99 16.99
C GLY A 119 15.83 18.06 17.64
N ARG A 120 16.51 16.93 17.86
CA ARG A 120 17.91 16.86 18.34
C ARG A 120 18.93 16.77 17.20
N MET A 121 18.49 16.56 15.96
CA MET A 121 19.35 16.44 14.78
C MET A 121 19.51 17.77 14.00
N THR A 122 18.78 18.82 14.37
CA THR A 122 19.06 20.19 13.90
C THR A 122 20.19 20.80 14.73
N PRO A 123 21.25 21.36 14.09
CA PRO A 123 22.39 21.97 14.80
C PRO A 123 22.01 23.19 15.64
#